data_AF-A0A359M1Q6-F1
#
_entry.id   AF-A0A359M1Q6-F1
#
_cell.length_a   1.000
_cell.length_b   1.000
_cell.length_c   1.000
_cell.angle_alpha   90.00
_cell.angle_beta   90.00
_cell.angle_gamma   90.00
#
_symmetry.space_group_name_H-M   'P 1'
#
loop_
_entity.id
_entity.type
_entity.pdbx_description
1 polymer ?
#
loop_
_entity_poly.entity_id
_entity_poly.type
_entity_poly.pdbx_seq_one_letter_code
_entity_poly.pdbx_strand_id
1 'polypeptide(L)'
;SEAETFTFRYPDAPHDAEAMIVHPRTGDLYLITKARGPDARTRVFRSAAPQRPNDVRTLEPAGEIVFRDESALTLIVGRVTDAAVSPDGNRVALVGYIRGWMLELPAKAAGFDEIWRQPLVPFDAGKRAQGEAIAFRTDGRALLTTSEGARSPIYEIPVYLSK
;
A
#
# COMPACT_ATOMS: atom_id res chain seq x y z
N SER A 1 10.63 26.49 2.49
CA SER A 1 9.16 26.43 2.34
C SER A 1 8.61 25.78 3.59
N GLU A 2 7.46 26.25 4.09
CA GLU A 2 6.72 25.49 5.09
C GLU A 2 6.04 24.30 4.40
N ALA A 3 5.96 23.16 5.08
CA ALA A 3 5.24 22.00 4.57
C ALA A 3 3.74 22.25 4.67
N GLU A 4 3.00 21.97 3.60
CA GLU A 4 1.53 22.01 3.63
C GLU A 4 1.00 20.82 4.45
N THR A 5 0.00 21.06 5.28
CA THR A 5 -0.59 20.03 6.16
C THR A 5 -2.04 19.79 5.79
N PHE A 6 -2.39 18.51 5.61
CA PHE A 6 -3.76 18.04 5.38
C PHE A 6 -4.21 17.20 6.58
N THR A 7 -5.38 17.51 7.15
CA THR A 7 -5.88 16.81 8.34
C THR A 7 -7.02 15.86 7.99
N PHE A 8 -6.89 14.61 8.41
CA PHE A 8 -7.89 13.57 8.16
C PHE A 8 -8.41 12.97 9.47
N ARG A 9 -9.65 12.47 9.42
CA ARG A 9 -10.25 11.69 10.52
C ARG A 9 -10.82 10.38 9.97
N TYR A 10 -10.61 9.27 10.67
CA TYR A 10 -11.30 8.02 10.37
C TYR A 10 -12.80 8.13 10.64
N PRO A 11 -13.65 7.47 9.84
CA PRO A 11 -15.10 7.55 9.98
C PRO A 11 -15.64 6.84 11.23
N ASP A 12 -14.87 5.93 11.81
CA ASP A 12 -15.27 5.07 12.93
C ASP A 12 -14.40 5.28 14.18
N ALA A 13 -13.15 4.83 14.16
CA ALA A 13 -12.24 4.80 15.31
C ALA A 13 -10.80 5.04 14.85
N PRO A 14 -9.86 5.34 15.76
CA PRO A 14 -8.44 5.40 15.40
C PRO A 14 -7.96 4.06 14.83
N HIS A 15 -7.25 4.12 13.69
CA HIS A 15 -6.56 2.98 13.10
C HIS A 15 -5.06 3.24 13.00
N ASP A 16 -4.27 2.19 13.18
CA ASP A 16 -2.84 2.16 12.91
C ASP A 16 -2.60 2.09 11.40
N ALA A 17 -2.22 3.20 10.77
CA ALA A 17 -1.89 3.25 9.34
C ALA A 17 -0.39 3.30 9.14
N GLU A 18 0.11 2.38 8.32
CA GLU A 18 1.55 2.23 8.04
C GLU A 18 1.86 2.54 6.56
N ALA A 19 0.85 2.70 5.72
CA ALA A 19 1.06 2.96 4.31
C ALA A 19 0.10 4.01 3.74
N MET A 20 0.60 4.80 2.80
CA MET A 20 -0.14 5.83 2.09
C MET A 20 0.22 5.82 0.62
N ILE A 21 -0.77 5.89 -0.27
CA ILE A 21 -0.56 6.08 -1.70
C ILE A 21 -1.40 7.23 -2.22
N VAL A 22 -0.98 7.84 -3.33
CA VAL A 22 -1.75 8.82 -4.09
C VAL A 22 -1.90 8.30 -5.51
N HIS A 23 -3.13 8.10 -5.97
CA HIS A 23 -3.38 7.58 -7.30
C HIS A 23 -2.91 8.61 -8.36
N PRO A 24 -2.05 8.24 -9.32
CA PRO A 24 -1.30 9.20 -10.14
C PRO A 24 -2.15 9.97 -11.15
N ARG A 25 -3.37 9.48 -11.46
CA ARG A 25 -4.29 10.13 -12.42
C ARG A 25 -5.34 10.99 -11.72
N THR A 26 -5.91 10.49 -10.63
CA THR A 26 -7.04 11.15 -9.95
C THR A 26 -6.56 12.06 -8.81
N GLY A 27 -5.39 11.77 -8.24
CA GLY A 27 -4.89 12.44 -7.04
C GLY A 27 -5.54 11.96 -5.74
N ASP A 28 -6.40 10.93 -5.81
CA ASP A 28 -7.06 10.39 -4.63
C ASP A 28 -6.01 9.79 -3.70
N LEU A 29 -6.10 10.15 -2.42
CA LEU A 29 -5.20 9.66 -1.37
C LEU A 29 -5.84 8.44 -0.72
N TYR A 30 -5.03 7.42 -0.48
CA TYR A 30 -5.44 6.23 0.25
C TYR A 30 -4.55 6.00 1.45
N LEU A 31 -5.15 5.71 2.60
CA LEU A 31 -4.48 5.25 3.82
C LEU A 31 -4.79 3.77 4.04
N ILE A 32 -3.75 2.99 4.31
CA ILE A 32 -3.81 1.53 4.42
C ILE A 32 -3.34 1.14 5.82
N THR A 33 -4.17 0.37 6.53
CA THR A 33 -3.91 0.04 7.94
C THR A 33 -2.98 -1.15 8.13
N LYS A 34 -2.22 -1.16 9.22
CA LYS A 34 -1.60 -2.39 9.72
C LYS A 34 -2.67 -3.32 10.27
N ALA A 35 -2.51 -4.62 10.03
CA ALA A 35 -3.40 -5.64 10.59
C ALA A 35 -2.61 -6.83 11.14
N ARG A 36 -2.90 -7.23 12.38
CA ARG A 36 -2.24 -8.32 13.12
C ARG A 36 -3.27 -9.38 13.54
N GLY A 37 -2.86 -10.64 13.56
CA GLY A 37 -3.70 -11.78 13.93
C GLY A 37 -4.34 -12.48 12.73
N PRO A 38 -4.82 -13.72 12.92
CA PRO A 38 -5.25 -14.60 11.84
C PRO A 38 -6.42 -14.03 11.02
N ASP A 39 -7.40 -13.42 11.68
CA ASP A 39 -8.63 -12.92 11.04
C ASP A 39 -8.62 -11.41 10.76
N ALA A 40 -7.52 -10.72 11.05
CA ALA A 40 -7.46 -9.28 10.88
C ALA A 40 -7.37 -8.89 9.40
N ARG A 41 -8.16 -7.88 9.04
CA ARG A 41 -8.22 -7.33 7.68
C ARG A 41 -7.46 -6.02 7.65
N THR A 42 -6.68 -5.82 6.59
CA THR A 42 -6.07 -4.52 6.29
C THR A 42 -7.14 -3.64 5.67
N ARG A 43 -7.53 -2.57 6.36
CA ARG A 43 -8.55 -1.64 5.89
C ARG A 43 -7.90 -0.58 5.02
N VAL A 44 -8.64 -0.14 4.01
CA VAL A 44 -8.24 0.94 3.13
C VAL A 44 -9.27 2.05 3.19
N PHE A 45 -8.78 3.26 3.42
CA PHE A 45 -9.57 4.48 3.50
C PHE A 45 -9.14 5.45 2.41
N ARG A 46 -10.07 6.19 1.83
CA ARG A 46 -9.85 7.15 0.75
C ARG A 46 -10.17 8.57 1.19
N SER A 47 -9.38 9.52 0.70
CA SER A 47 -9.77 10.92 0.57
C SER A 47 -9.75 11.31 -0.91
N ALA A 48 -10.91 11.63 -1.47
CA ALA A 48 -11.02 12.02 -2.88
C ALA A 48 -10.27 13.34 -3.15
N ALA A 49 -9.59 13.46 -4.28
CA ALA A 49 -8.97 14.71 -4.69
C ALA A 49 -10.00 15.81 -5.03
N PRO A 50 -9.62 17.10 -4.93
CA PRO A 50 -8.35 17.60 -4.38
C PRO A 50 -8.35 17.58 -2.85
N GLN A 51 -7.15 17.41 -2.27
CA GLN A 51 -6.92 17.63 -0.83
C GLN A 51 -6.97 19.13 -0.54
N ARG A 52 -7.45 19.51 0.64
CA ARG A 52 -7.62 20.92 1.04
C ARG A 52 -6.90 21.18 2.35
N PRO A 53 -5.94 22.13 2.42
CA PRO A 53 -5.34 22.50 3.69
C PRO A 53 -6.37 23.19 4.59
N ASN A 54 -6.13 23.20 5.90
CA ASN A 54 -6.97 23.87 6.91
C ASN A 54 -8.41 23.31 7.07
N ASP A 55 -8.71 22.15 6.50
CA ASP A 55 -9.96 21.41 6.70
C ASP A 55 -9.66 20.05 7.35
N VAL A 56 -10.62 19.55 8.13
CA VAL A 56 -10.57 18.18 8.67
C VAL A 56 -11.55 17.33 7.89
N ARG A 57 -11.01 16.49 7.00
CA ARG A 57 -11.83 15.63 6.16
C ARG A 57 -12.00 14.24 6.76
N THR A 58 -13.24 13.78 6.86
CA THR A 58 -13.53 12.39 7.20
C THR A 58 -13.22 11.49 6.02
N LEU A 59 -12.42 10.44 6.24
CA LEU A 59 -12.07 9.46 5.22
C LEU A 59 -13.25 8.54 4.89
N GLU A 60 -13.29 8.08 3.66
CA GLU A 60 -14.29 7.14 3.16
C GLU A 60 -13.72 5.71 3.18
N PRO A 61 -14.46 4.68 3.63
CA PRO A 61 -14.02 3.30 3.45
C PRO A 61 -13.93 2.96 1.96
N ALA A 62 -12.76 2.49 1.51
CA ALA A 62 -12.49 2.16 0.11
C ALA A 62 -12.46 0.64 -0.14
N GLY A 63 -12.05 -0.14 0.86
CA GLY A 63 -11.98 -1.59 0.75
C GLY A 63 -11.25 -2.25 1.90
N GLU A 64 -11.12 -3.57 1.80
CA GLU A 64 -10.39 -4.39 2.76
C GLU A 64 -9.57 -5.44 2.02
N ILE A 65 -8.31 -5.56 2.41
CA ILE A 65 -7.36 -6.53 1.86
C ILE A 65 -7.27 -7.72 2.82
N VAL A 66 -7.39 -8.92 2.26
CA VAL A 66 -7.40 -10.17 3.00
C VAL A 66 -6.20 -11.00 2.59
N PHE A 67 -5.25 -11.14 3.50
CA PHE A 67 -4.06 -11.93 3.29
C PHE A 67 -4.36 -13.37 3.72
N ARG A 68 -4.24 -14.31 2.77
CA ARG A 68 -4.49 -15.74 2.99
C ARG A 68 -3.16 -16.48 3.05
N ASP A 69 -3.15 -17.61 3.75
CA ASP A 69 -2.00 -18.53 3.81
C ASP A 69 -0.70 -17.88 4.32
N GLU A 70 -0.85 -16.94 5.26
CA GLU A 70 0.27 -16.20 5.83
C GLU A 70 1.03 -16.98 6.90
N SER A 71 2.34 -16.75 6.97
CA SER A 71 3.16 -17.33 8.02
C SER A 71 2.75 -16.83 9.41
N ALA A 72 2.90 -17.66 10.44
CA ALA A 72 2.62 -17.27 11.83
C ALA A 72 3.38 -15.99 12.22
N LEU A 73 4.61 -15.81 11.71
CA LEU A 73 5.39 -14.60 11.94
C LEU A 73 4.69 -13.37 11.34
N THR A 74 4.23 -13.42 10.09
CA THR A 74 3.49 -12.32 9.44
C THR A 74 2.27 -11.91 10.27
N LEU A 75 1.53 -12.89 10.80
CA LEU A 75 0.34 -12.63 11.61
C LEU A 75 0.68 -11.87 12.91
N ILE A 76 1.83 -12.12 13.51
CA ILE A 76 2.28 -11.47 14.76
C ILE A 76 2.77 -10.04 14.49
N VAL A 77 3.66 -9.89 13.50
CA VAL A 77 4.36 -8.62 13.26
C VAL A 77 3.52 -7.61 12.48
N GLY A 78 2.49 -8.07 11.77
CA GLY A 78 1.65 -7.23 10.92
C GLY A 78 2.01 -7.37 9.44
N ARG A 79 1.03 -7.08 8.58
CA ARG A 79 1.09 -7.42 7.15
C ARG A 79 1.68 -6.30 6.29
N VAL A 80 1.25 -5.06 6.48
CA VAL A 80 1.64 -3.91 5.66
C VAL A 80 2.49 -2.95 6.48
N THR A 81 3.60 -2.52 5.89
CA THR A 81 4.54 -1.51 6.42
C THR A 81 4.78 -0.39 5.41
N ASP A 82 4.56 -0.63 4.12
CA ASP A 82 4.54 0.42 3.10
C ASP A 82 3.77 -0.05 1.85
N ALA A 83 3.39 0.89 0.98
CA ALA A 83 2.72 0.63 -0.27
C ALA A 83 3.15 1.61 -1.37
N ALA A 84 3.12 1.14 -2.62
CA ALA A 84 3.34 1.97 -3.79
C ALA A 84 2.28 1.71 -4.84
N VAL A 85 1.87 2.75 -5.57
CA VAL A 85 1.04 2.63 -6.78
C VAL A 85 1.92 2.80 -8.01
N SER A 86 1.66 1.98 -9.02
CA SER A 86 2.38 2.02 -10.29
C SER A 86 2.12 3.32 -11.05
N PRO A 87 3.05 3.77 -11.91
CA PRO A 87 2.89 5.02 -12.68
C PRO A 87 1.66 5.05 -13.60
N ASP A 88 1.21 3.88 -14.06
CA ASP A 88 -0.01 3.74 -14.88
C ASP A 88 -1.30 3.77 -14.06
N GLY A 89 -1.22 3.62 -12.74
CA GLY A 89 -2.34 3.60 -11.80
C GLY A 89 -3.06 2.25 -11.66
N ASN A 90 -2.59 1.19 -12.32
CA ASN A 90 -3.34 -0.08 -12.40
C ASN A 90 -2.81 -1.17 -11.47
N ARG A 91 -1.74 -0.91 -10.73
CA ARG A 91 -1.15 -1.87 -9.80
C ARG A 91 -0.78 -1.21 -8.49
N VAL A 92 -0.97 -1.93 -7.39
CA VAL A 92 -0.52 -1.54 -6.05
C VAL A 92 0.39 -2.64 -5.51
N ALA A 93 1.60 -2.26 -5.13
CA ALA A 93 2.53 -3.12 -4.43
C ALA A 93 2.48 -2.78 -2.95
N LEU A 94 2.42 -3.82 -2.11
CA LEU A 94 2.46 -3.75 -0.66
C LEU A 94 3.71 -4.47 -0.18
N VAL A 95 4.36 -3.95 0.85
CA VAL A 95 5.39 -4.69 1.58
C VAL A 95 5.02 -4.80 3.04
N GLY A 96 5.46 -5.90 3.62
CA GLY A 96 5.62 -6.06 5.06
C GLY A 96 7.09 -6.35 5.35
N TYR A 97 7.38 -6.70 6.60
CA TYR A 97 8.76 -6.92 7.03
C TYR A 97 9.52 -7.97 6.23
N ILE A 98 8.86 -9.06 5.83
CA ILE A 98 9.51 -10.24 5.26
C ILE A 98 9.06 -10.60 3.84
N ARG A 99 7.96 -10.01 3.34
CA ARG A 99 7.36 -10.34 2.03
C ARG A 99 6.74 -9.12 1.37
N GLY A 100 6.44 -9.23 0.08
CA GLY A 100 5.63 -8.25 -0.65
C GLY A 100 4.48 -8.93 -1.39
N TRP A 101 3.46 -8.13 -1.72
CA TRP A 101 2.27 -8.56 -2.45
C TRP A 101 1.90 -7.54 -3.50
N MET A 102 1.41 -8.00 -4.65
CA MET A 102 0.90 -7.17 -5.72
C MET A 102 -0.60 -7.35 -5.84
N LEU A 103 -1.30 -6.25 -6.05
CA LEU A 103 -2.68 -6.19 -6.52
C LEU A 103 -2.70 -5.57 -7.91
N GLU A 104 -3.54 -6.10 -8.79
CA GLU A 104 -3.73 -5.58 -10.15
C GLU A 104 -5.19 -5.20 -10.36
N LEU A 105 -5.44 -4.00 -10.88
CA LEU A 105 -6.76 -3.52 -11.23
C LEU A 105 -7.27 -4.28 -12.46
N PRO A 106 -8.48 -4.84 -12.43
CA PRO A 106 -9.05 -5.50 -13.60
C PRO A 106 -9.19 -4.54 -14.79
N ALA A 107 -8.92 -5.04 -16.01
CA ALA A 107 -8.99 -4.23 -17.23
C ALA A 107 -10.36 -3.57 -17.51
N LYS A 108 -11.43 -4.08 -16.89
CA LYS A 108 -12.81 -3.56 -17.01
C LYS A 108 -13.36 -3.03 -15.68
N ALA A 109 -12.51 -2.69 -14.72
CA ALA A 109 -12.95 -2.10 -13.46
C ALA A 109 -13.70 -0.78 -13.71
N ALA A 110 -14.80 -0.56 -13.00
CA ALA A 110 -15.55 0.68 -13.04
C ALA A 110 -14.87 1.81 -12.24
N GLY A 111 -13.98 1.45 -11.31
CA GLY A 111 -13.18 2.40 -10.54
C GLY A 111 -11.99 1.75 -9.84
N PHE A 112 -11.03 2.57 -9.42
CA PHE A 112 -9.78 2.10 -8.81
C PHE A 112 -10.03 1.30 -7.51
N ASP A 113 -11.05 1.64 -6.73
CA ASP A 113 -11.35 0.98 -5.44
C ASP A 113 -11.64 -0.52 -5.59
N GLU A 114 -11.93 -1.02 -6.80
CA GLU A 114 -12.06 -2.45 -7.06
C GLU A 114 -10.74 -3.23 -6.85
N ILE A 115 -9.59 -2.56 -6.92
CA ILE A 115 -8.26 -3.17 -6.73
C ILE A 115 -8.13 -3.83 -5.34
N TRP A 116 -8.77 -3.27 -4.33
CA TRP A 116 -8.62 -3.69 -2.93
C TRP A 116 -9.20 -5.07 -2.63
N ARG A 117 -10.01 -5.61 -3.55
CA ARG A 117 -10.64 -6.94 -3.43
C ARG A 117 -9.98 -7.99 -4.33
N GLN A 118 -8.95 -7.61 -5.07
CA GLN A 118 -8.31 -8.50 -6.04
C GLN A 118 -7.41 -9.51 -5.34
N PRO A 119 -7.12 -10.66 -5.99
CA PRO A 119 -6.17 -11.62 -5.45
C PRO A 119 -4.79 -10.99 -5.24
N LEU A 120 -4.19 -11.26 -4.07
CA LEU A 120 -2.81 -10.88 -3.79
C LEU A 120 -1.85 -11.85 -4.48
N VAL A 121 -0.93 -11.30 -5.26
CA VAL A 121 0.17 -12.08 -5.86
C VAL A 121 1.43 -11.84 -5.03
N PRO A 122 1.94 -12.83 -4.28
CA PRO A 122 3.15 -12.65 -3.47
C PRO A 122 4.39 -12.53 -4.36
N PHE A 123 5.36 -11.74 -3.94
CA PHE A 123 6.68 -11.66 -4.57
C PHE A 123 7.81 -11.63 -3.53
N ASP A 124 9.00 -12.05 -3.94
CA ASP A 124 10.21 -11.88 -3.12
C ASP A 124 10.65 -10.41 -3.17
N ALA A 125 10.53 -9.73 -2.03
CA ALA A 125 10.86 -8.33 -1.89
C ALA A 125 12.34 -8.07 -1.53
N GLY A 126 13.19 -9.09 -1.67
CA GLY A 126 14.61 -9.02 -1.33
C GLY A 126 14.90 -9.42 0.11
N LYS A 127 16.16 -9.80 0.39
CA LYS A 127 16.64 -10.20 1.72
C LYS A 127 16.69 -9.00 2.65
N ARG A 128 15.63 -8.77 3.40
CA ARG A 128 15.49 -7.63 4.33
C ARG A 128 15.37 -8.14 5.76
N ALA A 129 16.00 -7.45 6.70
CA ALA A 129 15.79 -7.72 8.12
C ALA A 129 14.41 -7.20 8.55
N GLN A 130 14.07 -6.00 8.07
CA GLN A 130 12.79 -5.34 8.30
C GLN A 130 12.45 -4.49 7.08
N GLY A 131 11.58 -5.00 6.21
CA GLY A 131 11.09 -4.24 5.04
C GLY A 131 10.17 -3.09 5.43
N GLU A 132 10.57 -1.86 5.11
CA GLU A 132 9.85 -0.63 5.51
C GLU A 132 9.59 0.34 4.35
N ALA A 133 10.07 0.02 3.15
CA ALA A 133 9.90 0.92 2.01
C ALA A 133 9.79 0.16 0.70
N ILE A 134 8.89 0.65 -0.14
CA ILE A 134 8.70 0.20 -1.52
C ILE A 134 8.36 1.39 -2.43
N ALA A 135 8.90 1.38 -3.64
CA ALA A 135 8.50 2.29 -4.70
C ALA A 135 8.48 1.57 -6.05
N PHE A 136 7.62 2.00 -6.95
CA PHE A 136 7.79 1.63 -8.36
C PHE A 136 8.91 2.47 -8.97
N ARG A 137 9.73 1.83 -9.82
CA ARG A 137 10.55 2.57 -10.78
C ARG A 137 9.63 3.35 -11.71
N THR A 138 10.10 4.50 -12.19
CA THR A 138 9.30 5.43 -13.02
C THR A 138 8.76 4.83 -14.32
N ASP A 139 9.39 3.76 -14.82
CA ASP A 139 8.92 3.01 -16.00
C ASP A 139 7.91 1.89 -15.66
N GLY A 140 7.60 1.67 -14.38
CA GLY A 140 6.68 0.65 -13.90
C GLY A 140 7.13 -0.79 -14.12
N ARG A 141 8.41 -1.03 -14.48
CA ARG A 141 8.97 -2.36 -14.79
C ARG A 141 9.75 -2.98 -13.64
N ALA A 142 9.93 -2.26 -12.55
CA ALA A 142 10.59 -2.77 -11.35
C ALA A 142 10.03 -2.11 -10.09
N LEU A 143 10.14 -2.83 -8.97
CA LEU A 143 9.99 -2.29 -7.63
C LEU A 143 11.37 -2.06 -7.04
N LEU A 144 11.49 -1.00 -6.25
CA LEU A 144 12.65 -0.69 -5.42
C LEU A 144 12.22 -0.91 -3.98
N THR A 145 12.93 -1.78 -3.26
CA THR A 145 12.67 -2.03 -1.84
C THR A 145 13.94 -1.80 -1.02
N THR A 146 13.79 -1.49 0.26
CA THR A 146 14.93 -1.42 1.20
C THR A 146 14.52 -1.92 2.58
N SER A 147 15.51 -2.05 3.47
CA SER A 147 15.36 -2.47 4.86
C SER A 147 15.56 -1.29 5.81
N GLU A 148 14.94 -1.33 6.99
CA GLU A 148 15.28 -0.42 8.08
C GLU A 148 16.78 -0.47 8.39
N GLY A 149 17.37 0.68 8.75
CA GLY A 149 18.75 0.79 9.18
C GLY A 149 19.66 1.59 8.23
N ALA A 150 20.79 2.03 8.78
CA ALA A 150 21.78 2.78 8.01
C ALA A 150 22.52 1.88 7.01
N ARG A 151 22.72 2.37 5.79
CA ARG A 151 23.41 1.66 4.69
C ARG A 151 22.72 0.35 4.27
N SER A 152 21.41 0.27 4.46
CA SER A 152 20.61 -0.82 3.90
C SER A 152 20.66 -0.80 2.37
N PRO A 153 20.86 -1.96 1.72
CA PRO A 153 20.87 -2.05 0.27
C PRO A 153 19.48 -1.75 -0.30
N ILE A 154 19.47 -1.17 -1.50
CA ILE A 154 18.26 -1.08 -2.32
C ILE A 154 18.22 -2.33 -3.21
N TYR A 155 17.11 -3.04 -3.18
CA TYR A 155 16.85 -4.16 -4.07
C TYR A 155 15.97 -3.70 -5.23
N GLU A 156 16.37 -4.04 -6.46
CA GLU A 156 15.50 -3.91 -7.63
C GLU A 156 14.85 -5.27 -7.90
N ILE A 157 13.52 -5.31 -7.85
CA ILE A 157 12.71 -6.49 -8.13
C ILE A 157 11.98 -6.27 -9.46
N PRO A 158 12.32 -7.02 -10.53
CA PRO A 158 11.61 -6.90 -11.80
C PRO A 158 10.12 -7.22 -11.64
N VAL A 159 9.27 -6.37 -12.22
CA VAL A 159 7.83 -6.61 -12.33
C VAL A 159 7.54 -7.10 -13.73
N TYR A 160 7.20 -8.38 -13.82
CA TYR A 160 6.74 -8.96 -15.07
C TYR A 160 5.25 -8.66 -15.22
N LEU A 161 4.86 -8.12 -16.37
CA LEU A 161 3.46 -7.92 -16.70
C LEU A 161 2.76 -9.28 -16.71
N SER A 162 1.60 -9.37 -16.05
CA SER A 162 0.67 -10.46 -16.29
C SER A 162 0.30 -10.45 -17.78
N LYS A 163 0.35 -11.63 -18.42
CA LYS A 163 -0.07 -11.81 -19.81
C LYS A 163 -1.59 -11.87 -19.91
#